data_AF-A0A7C2RA10-F1
#
_entry.id   AF-A0A7C2RA10-F1
#
_cell.length_a   1.000
_cell.length_b   1.000
_cell.length_c   1.000
_cell.angle_alpha   90.00
_cell.angle_beta   90.00
_cell.angle_gamma   90.00
#
_symmetry.space_group_name_H-M   'P 1'
#
loop_
_entity.id
_entity.type
_entity.pdbx_description
1 polymer ?
#
loop_
_entity_poly.entity_id
_entity_poly.type
_entity_poly.pdbx_seq_one_letter_code
_entity_poly.pdbx_strand_id
1 'polypeptide(L)'
;VSIDGLDLEVPFSNYMLVFQNQDVPGVIGRIGTILGNARVNIASFALGRRSDQAEAIGVLTVDSIISEDVLEEIRRSAGIKEGRLVTLS
;
A
#
# COMPACT_ATOMS: atom_id res chain seq x y z
N VAL A 1 11.98 5.49 -6.76
CA VAL A 1 11.39 6.67 -6.08
C VAL A 1 11.87 6.67 -4.63
N SER A 2 12.10 7.84 -4.02
CA SER A 2 12.39 7.92 -2.58
C SER A 2 11.13 8.36 -1.85
N ILE A 3 10.66 7.58 -0.88
CA ILE A 3 9.49 7.87 -0.04
C ILE A 3 9.94 7.83 1.41
N ASP A 4 9.77 8.94 2.14
CA ASP A 4 10.26 9.12 3.51
C ASP A 4 11.70 8.62 3.72
N GLY A 5 12.59 8.91 2.76
CA GLY A 5 14.01 8.52 2.81
C GLY A 5 14.28 7.03 2.57
N LEU A 6 13.29 6.26 2.16
CA LEU A 6 13.43 4.87 1.70
C LEU A 6 13.40 4.84 0.17
N ASP A 7 14.44 4.26 -0.43
CA ASP A 7 14.48 4.03 -1.86
C ASP A 7 13.63 2.80 -2.20
N LEU A 8 12.55 3.06 -2.93
CA LEU A 8 11.61 2.05 -3.40
C LEU A 8 11.65 1.99 -4.92
N GLU A 9 11.84 0.78 -5.45
CA GLU A 9 11.74 0.52 -6.88
C GLU A 9 10.32 0.04 -7.20
N VAL A 10 9.53 0.97 -7.76
CA VAL A 10 8.14 0.72 -8.14
C VAL A 10 7.93 1.33 -9.53
N PRO A 11 7.34 0.61 -10.49
CA PRO A 11 7.00 1.19 -11.78
C PRO A 11 5.96 2.31 -11.60
N PHE A 12 6.03 3.36 -12.41
CA PHE A 12 4.98 4.37 -12.43
C PHE A 12 3.65 3.75 -12.86
N SER A 13 2.56 4.11 -12.16
CA SER A 13 1.20 3.70 -12.47
C SER A 13 0.24 4.87 -12.27
N ASN A 14 -0.88 4.86 -13.00
CA ASN A 14 -1.97 5.83 -12.83
C ASN A 14 -2.61 5.74 -11.44
N TYR A 15 -2.56 4.55 -10.82
CA TYR A 15 -3.14 4.29 -9.50
C TYR A 15 -2.10 3.63 -8.61
N MET A 16 -1.74 4.33 -7.54
CA MET A 16 -0.79 3.86 -6.54
C MET A 16 -1.37 3.99 -5.14
N LEU A 17 -1.39 2.90 -4.39
CA LEU A 17 -1.70 2.92 -2.96
C LEU A 17 -0.39 2.98 -2.18
N VAL A 18 -0.17 4.09 -1.48
CA VAL A 18 0.96 4.28 -0.57
C VAL A 18 0.44 4.14 0.85
N PHE A 19 1.08 3.32 1.66
CA PHE A 19 0.66 3.08 3.05
C PHE A 19 1.85 2.93 3.98
N GLN A 20 1.63 3.32 5.24
CA GLN A 20 2.53 3.04 6.34
C GLN A 20 1.91 1.97 7.24
N ASN A 21 2.71 1.00 7.65
CA ASN A 21 2.25 -0.12 8.46
C ASN A 21 3.28 -0.55 9.50
N GLN A 22 2.81 -1.26 10.52
CA GLN A 22 3.66 -2.03 11.42
C GLN A 22 4.25 -3.22 10.65
N ASP A 23 5.54 -3.50 10.79
CA ASP A 23 6.20 -4.64 10.13
C ASP A 23 5.91 -5.95 10.89
N VAL A 24 4.65 -6.39 10.82
CA VAL A 24 4.15 -7.60 11.48
C VAL A 24 3.49 -8.54 10.47
N PRO A 25 3.48 -9.86 10.72
CA PRO A 25 2.86 -10.82 9.81
C PRO A 25 1.39 -10.51 9.47
N GLY A 26 1.04 -10.74 8.20
CA GLY A 26 -0.34 -10.72 7.72
C GLY A 26 -0.88 -9.36 7.27
N VAL A 27 -0.15 -8.25 7.46
CA VAL A 27 -0.61 -6.92 7.00
C VAL A 27 -0.85 -6.91 5.49
N ILE A 28 0.15 -7.31 4.71
CA ILE A 28 0.06 -7.32 3.23
C ILE A 28 -1.03 -8.28 2.74
N GLY A 29 -1.17 -9.44 3.38
CA GLY A 29 -2.22 -10.41 3.06
C GLY A 29 -3.64 -9.86 3.26
N ARG A 30 -3.85 -9.06 4.32
CA ARG A 30 -5.14 -8.37 4.54
C ARG A 30 -5.42 -7.34 3.46
N ILE A 31 -4.44 -6.48 3.12
CA ILE A 31 -4.60 -5.51 2.03
C ILE A 31 -4.94 -6.23 0.72
N GLY A 32 -4.18 -7.27 0.38
CA GLY A 32 -4.43 -8.07 -0.83
C GLY A 32 -5.82 -8.71 -0.85
N THR A 33 -6.31 -9.15 0.31
CA THR A 33 -7.68 -9.70 0.44
C THR A 33 -8.75 -8.64 0.21
N ILE A 34 -8.59 -7.45 0.81
CA ILE A 34 -9.52 -6.33 0.65
C ILE A 34 -9.59 -5.91 -0.83
N LEU A 35 -8.43 -5.74 -1.48
CA LEU A 35 -8.36 -5.41 -2.91
C LEU A 35 -8.95 -6.52 -3.78
N GLY A 36 -8.67 -7.79 -3.47
CA GLY A 36 -9.24 -8.94 -4.18
C GLY A 36 -10.77 -9.00 -4.08
N ASN A 37 -11.34 -8.74 -2.90
CA ASN A 37 -12.78 -8.65 -2.69
C ASN A 37 -13.41 -7.51 -3.50
N ALA A 38 -12.68 -6.39 -3.64
CA ALA A 38 -13.05 -5.26 -4.47
C ALA A 38 -12.79 -5.47 -5.97
N ARG A 39 -12.24 -6.64 -6.38
CA ARG A 39 -11.84 -6.97 -7.75
C ARG A 39 -10.80 -6.00 -8.35
N VAL A 40 -9.89 -5.51 -7.52
CA VAL A 40 -8.75 -4.66 -7.93
C VAL A 40 -7.49 -5.52 -7.98
N ASN A 41 -6.81 -5.59 -9.13
CA ASN A 41 -5.57 -6.36 -9.23
C ASN A 41 -4.36 -5.52 -8.80
N ILE A 42 -3.39 -6.21 -8.19
CA ILE A 42 -2.08 -5.63 -7.84
C ILE A 42 -1.13 -5.92 -9.01
N ALA A 43 -0.60 -4.87 -9.61
CA ALA A 43 0.39 -4.97 -10.69
C ALA A 43 1.83 -5.04 -10.15
N SER A 44 2.12 -4.33 -9.05
CA SER A 44 3.42 -4.35 -8.39
C SER A 44 3.29 -4.03 -6.92
N PHE A 45 4.23 -4.53 -6.12
CA PHE A 45 4.35 -4.27 -4.70
C PHE A 45 5.82 -4.02 -4.35
N ALA A 46 6.10 -2.91 -3.67
CA ALA A 46 7.38 -2.67 -3.01
C ALA A 46 7.18 -2.33 -1.54
N LEU A 47 8.14 -2.76 -0.72
CA LEU A 47 8.15 -2.54 0.73
C LEU A 47 9.52 -1.99 1.15
N GLY A 48 9.50 -0.81 1.74
CA GLY A 48 10.64 -0.19 2.39
C GLY A 48 10.51 -0.39 3.90
N ARG A 49 11.56 -0.90 4.54
CA ARG A 49 11.62 -1.08 5.99
C ARG A 49 12.86 -0.37 6.50
N ARG A 50 12.78 0.28 7.65
CA ARG A 50 13.97 0.75 8.36
C ARG A 50 14.34 -0.28 9.41
N SER A 51 15.59 -0.74 9.41
CA SER A 51 16.07 -1.84 10.26
C SER A 51 15.93 -1.57 11.76
N ASP A 52 15.78 -0.31 12.15
CA ASP A 52 15.68 0.20 13.52
C ASP A 52 14.24 0.56 13.94
N GLN A 53 13.25 0.44 13.04
CA GLN A 53 11.86 0.82 13.31
C GLN A 53 10.92 -0.38 13.15
N ALA A 54 9.90 -0.43 13.99
CA ALA A 54 8.80 -1.41 13.87
C ALA A 54 7.83 -1.07 12.72
N GLU A 55 8.27 -0.26 11.76
CA GLU A 55 7.44 0.40 10.75
C GLU A 55 8.00 0.17 9.35
N ALA A 56 7.09 0.05 8.39
CA ALA A 56 7.38 -0.11 7.00
C ALA A 56 6.49 0.80 6.15
N ILE A 57 6.98 1.10 4.96
CA ILE A 57 6.27 1.85 3.92
C ILE A 57 6.05 0.92 2.75
N GLY A 58 4.80 0.70 2.40
CA GLY A 58 4.40 -0.08 1.25
C GLY A 58 3.89 0.81 0.12
N VAL A 59 4.21 0.41 -1.10
CA VAL A 59 3.60 0.96 -2.31
C VAL A 59 3.06 -0.19 -3.16
N LEU A 60 1.79 -0.10 -3.50
CA LEU A 60 1.12 -0.99 -4.44
C LEU A 60 0.74 -0.20 -5.67
N THR A 61 1.03 -0.74 -6.85
CA THR A 61 0.39 -0.26 -8.08
C THR A 61 -0.78 -1.15 -8.41
N VAL A 62 -1.89 -0.55 -8.82
CA VAL A 62 -3.12 -1.27 -9.15
C VAL A 62 -3.60 -0.89 -10.55
N ASP A 63 -4.38 -1.79 -11.16
CA ASP A 63 -4.90 -1.63 -12.52
C ASP A 63 -6.15 -0.73 -12.62
N SER A 64 -6.79 -0.49 -11.49
CA SER A 64 -8.08 0.19 -11.39
C SER A 64 -8.13 1.11 -10.16
N ILE A 65 -9.02 2.10 -10.22
CA ILE A 65 -9.19 3.05 -9.13
C ILE A 65 -9.72 2.33 -7.87
N ILE A 66 -9.12 2.63 -6.72
CA ILE A 66 -9.60 2.17 -5.42
C ILE A 66 -10.70 3.16 -4.97
N SER A 67 -11.90 2.65 -4.68
CA SER A 67 -12.98 3.49 -4.15
C SER A 67 -12.67 3.94 -2.72
N GLU A 68 -13.28 5.03 -2.27
CA GLU A 68 -13.05 5.55 -0.92
C GLU A 68 -13.45 4.53 0.15
N ASP A 69 -14.53 3.77 -0.05
CA ASP A 69 -14.97 2.73 0.89
C ASP A 69 -13.90 1.63 1.08
N VAL A 70 -13.26 1.21 -0.02
CA VAL A 70 -12.18 0.22 0.01
C VAL A 70 -10.93 0.79 0.66
N LEU A 71 -10.61 2.06 0.38
CA LEU A 71 -9.48 2.76 1.00
C LEU A 71 -9.68 2.92 2.52
N GLU A 72 -10.89 3.22 2.96
CA GLU A 72 -11.28 3.27 4.37
C GLU A 72 -11.18 1.90 5.05
N GLU A 73 -11.60 0.82 4.38
CA GLU A 73 -11.43 -0.54 4.88
C GLU A 73 -9.94 -0.88 5.09
N ILE A 74 -9.08 -0.49 4.15
CA ILE A 74 -7.62 -0.65 4.28
C ILE A 74 -7.09 0.15 5.47
N ARG A 75 -7.47 1.43 5.62
CA ARG A 75 -7.03 2.28 6.75
C ARG A 75 -7.42 1.71 8.12
N ARG A 76 -8.54 0.99 8.20
CA ARG A 76 -9.02 0.34 9.44
C ARG A 76 -8.40 -1.03 9.70
N SER A 77 -7.68 -1.59 8.74
CA SER A 77 -7.05 -2.90 8.88
C SER A 77 -5.97 -2.87 9.95
N ALA A 78 -5.93 -3.91 10.78
CA ALA A 78 -4.95 -4.03 11.85
C ALA A 78 -3.51 -3.91 11.31
N GLY A 79 -2.69 -3.08 11.96
CA GLY A 79 -1.31 -2.84 11.57
C GLY A 79 -1.12 -1.78 10.48
N ILE A 80 -2.19 -1.23 9.88
CA ILE A 80 -2.11 -0.03 9.04
C ILE A 80 -2.13 1.22 9.92
N LYS A 81 -1.25 2.17 9.61
CA LYS A 81 -1.21 3.49 10.28
C LYS A 81 -1.80 4.57 9.39
N GLU A 82 -1.38 4.59 8.13
CA GLU A 82 -1.86 5.52 7.12
C GLU A 82 -1.98 4.82 5.77
N GLY A 83 -2.90 5.30 4.93
CA GLY A 83 -3.09 4.82 3.56
C GLY A 83 -3.64 5.94 2.68
N ARG A 84 -3.01 6.15 1.52
CA ARG A 84 -3.37 7.20 0.56
C ARG A 84 -3.33 6.65 -0.86
N LEU A 85 -4.38 6.97 -1.62
CA LEU A 85 -4.37 6.79 -3.06
C LEU A 85 -3.66 7.98 -3.70
N VAL A 86 -2.66 7.70 -4.52
CA VAL A 86 -1.96 8.67 -5.35
C VAL A 86 -2.31 8.36 -6.80
N THR A 87 -2.87 9.36 -7.48
CA THR A 87 -3.20 9.30 -8.90
C THR A 87 -2.30 10.22 -9.69
N LEU A 88 -1.73 9.72 -10.78
CA LEU A 88 -1.02 10.55 -11.74
C LEU A 88 -2.02 10.95 -12.83
N SER A 89 -2.28 12.25 -12.94
CA SER A 89 -3.16 12.88 -13.92
C SER A 89 -2.39 13.94 -14.70
#